data_AF-A0ABD5H2T4-F1
#
_entry.id   AF-A0ABD5H2T4-F1
#
_cell.length_a   1.000
_cell.length_b   1.000
_cell.length_c   1.000
_cell.angle_alpha   90.00
_cell.angle_beta   90.00
_cell.angle_gamma   90.00
#
_symmetry.space_group_name_H-M   'P 1'
#
loop_
_entity.id
_entity.type
_entity.pdbx_description
1 polymer ?
#
loop_
_entity_poly.entity_id
_entity_poly.type
_entity_poly.pdbx_seq_one_letter_code
_entity_poly.pdbx_strand_id
1 'polypeptide(L)'
;MKPTYEELEQQLEESQREFRAADATIHNLDLQLTDQAVQLANAESKCRELAAESDKTSERMQQLIQIINNADNDYCMCGDAMKNHTHGGCGHPTGMFDYHYNQWLQDENKTPATDAFLAEVRAQGVEMFADFCGEENSVFVEAKAYYRSLADAVDEFAAQLRKGGAA
;
A
#
# COMPACT_ATOMS: atom_id res chain seq x y z
N MET A 1 55.36 -33.14 -15.74
CA MET A 1 56.24 -31.96 -15.82
C MET A 1 55.81 -31.02 -14.70
N LYS A 2 56.74 -30.47 -13.90
CA LYS A 2 56.35 -29.50 -12.85
C LYS A 2 56.14 -28.14 -13.50
N PRO A 3 55.14 -27.36 -13.07
CA PRO A 3 54.91 -26.03 -13.60
C PRO A 3 56.14 -25.16 -13.37
N THR A 4 56.40 -24.29 -14.34
CA THR A 4 57.47 -23.29 -14.30
C THR A 4 57.07 -22.12 -13.41
N TYR A 5 58.04 -21.29 -13.03
CA TYR A 5 57.80 -20.12 -12.19
C TYR A 5 56.86 -19.10 -12.87
N GLU A 6 57.03 -18.87 -14.19
CA GLU A 6 56.17 -17.99 -14.99
C GLU A 6 54.71 -18.49 -15.04
N GLU A 7 54.51 -19.82 -15.16
CA GLU A 7 53.17 -20.42 -15.13
C GLU A 7 52.48 -20.23 -13.76
N LEU A 8 53.24 -20.24 -12.67
CA LEU A 8 52.71 -20.00 -11.32
C LEU A 8 52.33 -18.52 -11.11
N GLU A 9 53.12 -17.58 -11.63
CA GLU A 9 52.78 -16.15 -11.58
C GLU A 9 51.52 -15.85 -12.37
N GLN A 10 51.40 -16.41 -13.58
CA GLN A 10 50.20 -16.25 -14.41
C GLN A 10 48.95 -16.82 -13.72
N GLN A 11 49.05 -18.00 -13.11
CA GLN A 11 47.95 -18.59 -12.33
C GLN A 11 47.57 -17.74 -11.12
N LEU A 12 48.55 -17.13 -10.44
CA LEU A 12 48.29 -16.24 -9.32
C LEU A 12 47.55 -14.97 -9.77
N GLU A 13 47.97 -14.37 -10.87
CA GLU A 13 47.30 -13.18 -11.43
C GLU A 13 45.87 -13.47 -11.88
N GLU A 14 45.66 -14.61 -12.54
CA GLU A 14 44.32 -15.06 -12.96
C GLU A 14 43.42 -15.31 -11.74
N SER A 15 43.93 -16.02 -10.74
CA SER A 15 43.21 -16.24 -9.48
C SER A 15 42.86 -14.93 -8.77
N GLN A 16 43.79 -13.98 -8.67
CA GLN A 16 43.52 -12.67 -8.09
C GLN A 16 42.46 -11.89 -8.86
N ARG A 17 42.44 -11.99 -10.19
CA ARG A 17 41.43 -11.36 -11.03
C ARG A 17 40.05 -11.98 -10.80
N GLU A 18 39.97 -13.31 -10.73
CA GLU A 18 38.74 -14.03 -10.42
C GLU A 18 38.21 -13.66 -9.03
N PHE A 19 39.08 -13.58 -8.02
CA PHE A 19 38.68 -13.13 -6.68
C PHE A 19 38.10 -11.72 -6.68
N ARG A 20 38.74 -10.76 -7.39
CA ARG A 20 38.20 -9.40 -7.51
C ARG A 20 36.84 -9.36 -8.23
N ALA A 21 36.67 -10.19 -9.25
CA ALA A 21 35.39 -10.29 -9.96
C ALA A 21 34.29 -10.92 -9.07
N ALA A 22 34.65 -11.93 -8.27
CA ALA A 22 33.75 -12.54 -7.30
C ALA A 22 33.36 -11.55 -6.21
N ASP A 23 34.30 -10.80 -5.64
CA ASP A 23 34.04 -9.77 -4.63
C ASP A 23 33.09 -8.68 -5.15
N ALA A 24 33.30 -8.21 -6.39
CA ALA A 24 32.41 -7.25 -7.03
C ALA A 24 30.99 -7.83 -7.22
N THR A 25 30.89 -9.10 -7.59
CA THR A 25 29.61 -9.79 -7.76
C THR A 25 28.88 -9.96 -6.42
N ILE A 26 29.60 -10.37 -5.37
CA ILE A 26 29.08 -10.50 -4.01
C ILE A 26 28.55 -9.14 -3.53
N HIS A 27 29.34 -8.09 -3.71
CA HIS A 27 28.93 -6.74 -3.32
C HIS A 27 27.65 -6.28 -4.03
N ASN A 28 27.53 -6.53 -5.33
CA ASN A 28 26.31 -6.20 -6.09
C ASN A 28 25.09 -6.98 -5.60
N LEU A 29 25.26 -8.27 -5.30
CA LEU A 29 24.19 -9.10 -4.74
C LEU A 29 23.77 -8.62 -3.34
N ASP A 30 24.72 -8.23 -2.50
CA ASP A 30 24.43 -7.67 -1.17
C ASP A 30 23.61 -6.38 -1.27
N LEU A 31 23.93 -5.51 -2.23
CA LEU A 31 23.14 -4.30 -2.49
C LEU A 31 21.71 -4.65 -2.94
N GLN A 32 21.55 -5.60 -3.85
CA GLN A 32 20.23 -6.07 -4.30
C GLN A 32 19.41 -6.68 -3.17
N LEU A 33 20.03 -7.52 -2.33
CA LEU A 33 19.38 -8.11 -1.17
C LEU A 33 18.93 -7.05 -0.16
N THR A 34 19.74 -6.01 0.03
CA THR A 34 19.39 -4.88 0.92
C THR A 34 18.22 -4.09 0.38
N ASP A 35 18.19 -3.78 -0.92
CA ASP A 35 17.08 -3.07 -1.56
C ASP A 35 15.77 -3.88 -1.46
N GLN A 36 15.82 -5.18 -1.79
CA GLN A 36 14.67 -6.08 -1.68
C GLN A 36 14.14 -6.18 -0.24
N ALA A 37 15.02 -6.21 0.76
CA ALA A 37 14.61 -6.23 2.16
C ALA A 37 13.86 -4.95 2.56
N VAL A 38 14.30 -3.79 2.08
CA VAL A 38 13.62 -2.50 2.31
C VAL A 38 12.26 -2.48 1.62
N GLN A 39 12.18 -2.93 0.36
CA GLN A 39 10.91 -3.01 -0.36
C GLN A 39 9.90 -3.93 0.35
N LEU A 40 10.36 -5.10 0.82
CA LEU A 40 9.52 -6.04 1.55
C LEU A 40 8.99 -5.43 2.86
N ALA A 41 9.85 -4.79 3.65
CA ALA A 41 9.44 -4.13 4.89
C ALA A 41 8.40 -3.02 4.65
N ASN A 42 8.57 -2.24 3.58
CA ASN A 42 7.61 -1.21 3.18
C ASN A 42 6.26 -1.82 2.77
N ALA A 43 6.28 -2.91 1.98
CA ALA A 43 5.07 -3.63 1.59
C ALA A 43 4.34 -4.24 2.79
N GLU A 44 5.06 -4.86 3.72
CA GLU A 44 4.50 -5.39 4.96
C GLU A 44 3.87 -4.28 5.83
N SER A 45 4.49 -3.10 5.90
CA SER A 45 3.90 -1.96 6.60
C SER A 45 2.57 -1.54 5.99
N LYS A 46 2.52 -1.34 4.66
CA LYS A 46 1.30 -0.98 3.94
C LYS A 46 0.20 -2.03 4.12
N CYS A 47 0.55 -3.32 4.06
CA CYS A 47 -0.39 -4.42 4.30
C CYS A 47 -0.98 -4.39 5.73
N ARG A 48 -0.16 -4.09 6.75
CA ARG A 48 -0.65 -3.96 8.13
C ARG A 48 -1.62 -2.80 8.30
N GLU A 49 -1.35 -1.66 7.67
CA GLU A 49 -2.23 -0.49 7.70
C GLU A 49 -3.59 -0.78 7.03
N LEU A 50 -3.56 -1.41 5.86
CA LEU A 50 -4.78 -1.86 5.16
C LEU A 50 -5.58 -2.89 5.97
N ALA A 51 -4.90 -3.84 6.61
CA ALA A 51 -5.55 -4.83 7.47
C ALA A 51 -6.25 -4.16 8.66
N ALA A 52 -5.57 -3.23 9.36
CA ALA A 52 -6.16 -2.50 10.47
C ALA A 52 -7.37 -1.65 10.05
N GLU A 53 -7.32 -1.03 8.87
CA GLU A 53 -8.45 -0.28 8.32
C GLU A 53 -9.64 -1.19 7.92
N SER A 54 -9.35 -2.36 7.35
CA SER A 54 -10.34 -3.40 7.04
C SER A 54 -11.02 -3.93 8.30
N ASP A 55 -10.25 -4.17 9.37
CA ASP A 55 -10.77 -4.60 10.67
C ASP A 55 -11.69 -3.53 11.26
N LYS A 56 -11.27 -2.25 11.26
CA LYS A 56 -12.12 -1.13 11.70
C LYS A 56 -13.41 -1.01 10.89
N THR A 57 -13.35 -1.22 9.58
CA THR A 57 -14.53 -1.22 8.71
C THR A 57 -15.48 -2.35 9.07
N SER A 58 -14.93 -3.53 9.35
CA SER A 58 -15.69 -4.70 9.78
C SER A 58 -16.33 -4.50 11.15
N GLU A 59 -15.61 -3.92 12.11
CA GLU A 59 -16.12 -3.53 13.42
C GLU A 59 -17.28 -2.54 13.30
N ARG A 60 -17.15 -1.51 12.46
CA ARG A 60 -18.25 -0.57 12.20
C ARG A 60 -19.48 -1.23 11.60
N MET A 61 -19.30 -2.21 10.72
CA MET A 61 -20.41 -2.97 10.17
C MET A 61 -21.10 -3.80 11.26
N GLN A 62 -20.35 -4.43 12.16
CA GLN A 62 -20.89 -5.16 13.30
C GLN A 62 -21.63 -4.24 14.28
N GLN A 63 -21.11 -3.05 14.55
CA GLN A 63 -21.82 -2.03 15.34
C GLN A 63 -23.17 -1.66 14.72
N LEU A 64 -23.23 -1.47 13.40
CA LEU A 64 -24.49 -1.19 12.71
C LEU A 64 -25.49 -2.34 12.84
N ILE A 65 -25.04 -3.60 12.69
CA ILE A 65 -25.88 -4.79 12.90
C ILE A 65 -26.44 -4.81 14.33
N GLN A 66 -25.61 -4.50 15.34
CA GLN A 66 -26.06 -4.42 16.73
C GLN A 66 -27.12 -3.33 16.94
N ILE A 67 -26.92 -2.14 16.34
CA ILE A 67 -27.88 -1.05 16.41
C ILE A 67 -29.23 -1.48 15.80
N ILE A 68 -29.22 -2.15 14.65
CA ILE A 68 -30.42 -2.64 13.99
C ILE A 68 -31.11 -3.75 14.80
N ASN A 69 -30.36 -4.74 15.28
CA ASN A 69 -30.93 -5.84 16.08
C ASN A 69 -31.54 -5.36 17.40
N ASN A 70 -30.98 -4.29 17.97
CA ASN A 70 -31.49 -3.67 19.20
C ASN A 70 -32.47 -2.51 18.90
N ALA A 71 -32.82 -2.25 17.64
CA ALA A 71 -33.80 -1.24 17.26
C ALA A 71 -35.22 -1.65 17.65
N ASP A 72 -35.52 -2.95 17.61
CA ASP A 72 -36.76 -3.58 18.04
C ASP A 72 -36.85 -3.67 19.59
N ASN A 73 -36.22 -2.74 20.32
CA ASN A 73 -36.16 -2.81 21.77
C ASN A 73 -37.56 -2.68 22.34
N ASP A 74 -38.11 -3.80 22.80
CA ASP A 74 -39.37 -3.97 23.53
C ASP A 74 -39.43 -3.14 24.82
N TYR A 75 -38.41 -2.31 25.12
CA TYR A 75 -38.25 -1.47 26.29
C TYR A 75 -37.93 -0.02 25.90
N CYS A 76 -38.62 0.92 26.55
CA CYS A 76 -38.42 2.35 26.45
C CYS A 76 -37.24 2.81 27.33
N MET A 77 -36.68 3.99 27.06
CA MET A 77 -35.55 4.58 27.81
C MET A 77 -35.85 4.86 29.30
N CYS A 78 -37.10 4.75 29.74
CA CYS A 78 -37.50 4.76 31.16
C CYS A 78 -37.39 3.40 31.87
N GLY A 79 -37.07 2.32 31.14
CA GLY A 79 -36.99 0.95 31.67
C GLY A 79 -38.29 0.13 31.57
N ASP A 80 -39.40 0.72 31.12
CA ASP A 80 -40.68 0.04 30.90
C ASP A 80 -40.83 -0.51 29.49
N ALA A 81 -41.62 -1.57 29.31
CA ALA A 81 -41.85 -2.16 27.99
C ALA A 81 -42.51 -1.16 27.01
N MET A 82 -42.08 -1.12 25.75
CA MET A 82 -42.64 -0.31 24.65
C MET A 82 -44.15 -0.54 24.48
N LYS A 83 -44.63 -1.77 24.66
CA LYS A 83 -46.06 -2.12 24.64
C LYS A 83 -46.92 -1.39 25.69
N ASN A 84 -46.29 -0.90 26.77
CA ASN A 84 -46.98 -0.14 27.82
C ASN A 84 -47.06 1.37 27.48
N HIS A 85 -46.53 1.80 26.34
CA HIS A 85 -46.57 3.18 25.87
C HIS A 85 -47.61 3.34 24.74
N THR A 86 -48.54 4.28 24.91
CA THR A 86 -49.63 4.55 23.94
C THR A 86 -49.22 5.55 22.83
N HIS A 87 -48.09 6.22 23.01
CA HIS A 87 -47.44 7.11 22.05
C HIS A 87 -45.94 6.78 22.04
N GLY A 88 -45.30 6.87 20.88
CA GLY A 88 -43.89 6.50 20.71
C GLY A 88 -42.95 7.29 21.64
N GLY A 89 -42.59 6.68 22.78
CA GLY A 89 -41.51 7.11 23.67
C GLY A 89 -41.89 8.00 24.86
N CYS A 90 -41.19 7.79 25.98
CA CYS A 90 -41.23 8.64 27.18
C CYS A 90 -40.43 9.95 26.97
N GLY A 91 -40.89 10.83 26.08
CA GLY A 91 -40.48 12.25 26.07
C GLY A 91 -39.01 12.60 25.81
N HIS A 92 -38.16 11.66 25.35
CA HIS A 92 -36.86 12.01 24.76
C HIS A 92 -37.05 12.14 23.24
N PRO A 93 -36.60 13.23 22.58
CA PRO A 93 -36.93 13.53 21.18
C PRO A 93 -36.28 12.56 20.15
N THR A 94 -35.55 11.55 20.60
CA THR A 94 -34.78 10.63 19.76
C THR A 94 -34.89 9.23 20.37
N GLY A 95 -35.38 8.25 19.59
CA GLY A 95 -35.46 6.86 20.04
C GLY A 95 -34.05 6.25 20.24
N MET A 96 -33.95 5.10 20.94
CA MET A 96 -32.67 4.43 21.20
C MET A 96 -31.92 4.09 19.89
N PHE A 97 -32.66 3.65 18.87
CA PHE A 97 -32.12 3.44 17.52
C PHE A 97 -31.60 4.74 16.91
N ASP A 98 -32.43 5.79 16.85
CA ASP A 98 -32.04 7.07 16.25
C ASP A 98 -30.82 7.68 16.93
N TYR A 99 -30.69 7.52 18.26
CA TYR A 99 -29.53 8.02 19.00
C TYR A 99 -28.24 7.30 18.58
N HIS A 100 -28.22 5.97 18.61
CA HIS A 100 -27.04 5.20 18.25
C HIS A 100 -26.72 5.25 16.75
N TYR A 101 -27.73 5.27 15.89
CA TYR A 101 -27.57 5.39 14.44
C TYR A 101 -26.99 6.75 14.05
N ASN A 102 -27.47 7.85 14.66
CA ASN A 102 -26.91 9.18 14.40
C ASN A 102 -25.46 9.31 14.90
N GLN A 103 -25.10 8.65 16.01
CA GLN A 103 -23.69 8.57 16.44
C GLN A 103 -22.84 7.80 15.43
N TRP A 104 -23.30 6.61 14.99
CA TRP A 104 -22.61 5.83 13.97
C TRP A 104 -22.46 6.59 12.64
N LEU A 105 -23.44 7.43 12.27
CA LEU A 105 -23.35 8.30 11.08
C LEU A 105 -22.31 9.41 11.22
N GLN A 106 -22.14 9.97 12.43
CA GLN A 106 -21.18 11.05 12.68
C GLN A 106 -19.73 10.55 12.76
N ASP A 107 -19.52 9.27 13.05
CA ASP A 107 -18.19 8.68 13.07
C ASP A 107 -17.54 8.66 11.67
N GLU A 108 -16.27 9.06 11.58
CA GLU A 108 -15.53 9.18 10.31
C GLU A 108 -15.37 7.83 9.59
N ASN A 109 -15.97 7.72 8.40
CA ASN A 109 -15.95 6.55 7.49
C ASN A 109 -14.78 6.59 6.47
N LYS A 110 -13.73 7.35 6.76
CA LYS A 110 -12.61 7.51 5.83
C LYS A 110 -11.75 6.25 5.79
N THR A 111 -11.21 5.96 4.61
CA THR A 111 -10.30 4.85 4.32
C THR A 111 -8.93 5.36 3.84
N PRO A 112 -8.20 6.14 4.67
CA PRO A 112 -6.96 6.78 4.26
C PRO A 112 -5.85 5.80 3.86
N ALA A 113 -5.75 4.62 4.46
CA ALA A 113 -4.75 3.62 4.08
C ALA A 113 -5.06 3.06 2.69
N THR A 114 -6.33 2.79 2.40
CA THR A 114 -6.77 2.40 1.05
C THR A 114 -6.49 3.49 0.03
N ASP A 115 -6.79 4.75 0.34
CA ASP A 115 -6.56 5.88 -0.56
C ASP A 115 -5.06 6.05 -0.88
N ALA A 116 -4.20 5.96 0.15
CA ALA A 116 -2.75 6.02 -0.01
C ALA A 116 -2.20 4.83 -0.82
N PHE A 117 -2.73 3.62 -0.59
CA PHE A 117 -2.37 2.44 -1.38
C PHE A 117 -2.74 2.62 -2.85
N LEU A 118 -3.95 3.09 -3.16
CA LEU A 118 -4.37 3.32 -4.54
C LEU A 118 -3.56 4.44 -5.22
N ALA A 119 -3.19 5.49 -4.48
CA ALA A 119 -2.31 6.56 -4.97
C ALA A 119 -0.94 6.02 -5.37
N GLU A 120 -0.36 5.16 -4.53
CA GLU A 120 0.91 4.49 -4.82
C GLU A 120 0.81 3.54 -6.02
N VAL A 121 -0.24 2.71 -6.10
CA VAL A 121 -0.44 1.79 -7.23
C VAL A 121 -0.56 2.55 -8.55
N ARG A 122 -1.26 3.70 -8.55
CA ARG A 122 -1.33 4.58 -9.73
C ARG A 122 0.05 5.11 -10.11
N ALA A 123 0.82 5.60 -9.15
CA ALA A 123 2.17 6.12 -9.39
C ALA A 123 3.10 5.04 -9.98
N GLN A 124 3.11 3.85 -9.38
CA GLN A 124 3.87 2.70 -9.87
C GLN A 124 3.44 2.28 -11.28
N GLY A 125 2.15 2.34 -11.60
CA GLY A 125 1.65 2.06 -12.94
C GLY A 125 2.20 3.02 -14.01
N VAL A 126 2.37 4.30 -13.66
CA VAL A 126 2.99 5.29 -14.57
C VAL A 126 4.49 5.01 -14.74
N GLU A 127 5.19 4.73 -13.65
CA GLU A 127 6.63 4.40 -13.66
C GLU A 127 6.88 3.14 -14.50
N MET A 128 6.12 2.07 -14.27
CA MET A 128 6.19 0.83 -15.06
C MET A 128 5.88 1.06 -16.54
N PHE A 129 4.94 1.94 -16.86
CA PHE A 129 4.63 2.27 -18.25
C PHE A 129 5.78 3.02 -18.92
N ALA A 130 6.43 3.94 -18.20
CA ALA A 130 7.59 4.65 -18.70
C ALA A 130 8.78 3.72 -18.95
N ASP A 131 9.05 2.79 -18.02
CA ASP A 131 10.06 1.74 -18.19
C ASP A 131 9.76 0.86 -19.41
N PHE A 132 8.50 0.45 -19.58
CA PHE A 132 8.05 -0.32 -20.74
C PHE A 132 8.23 0.44 -22.06
N CYS A 133 7.99 1.74 -22.08
CA CYS A 133 8.22 2.59 -23.25
C CYS A 133 9.71 2.91 -23.51
N GLY A 134 10.60 2.58 -22.57
CA GLY A 134 12.04 2.83 -22.61
C GLY A 134 12.84 2.00 -23.64
N GLU A 135 14.12 1.76 -23.33
CA GLU A 135 15.15 1.41 -24.31
C GLU A 135 14.92 0.11 -25.10
N GLU A 136 14.16 -0.84 -24.57
CA GLU A 136 14.03 -2.17 -25.17
C GLU A 136 12.86 -2.31 -26.15
N ASN A 137 11.90 -1.37 -26.14
CA ASN A 137 10.57 -1.63 -26.71
C ASN A 137 10.20 -0.77 -27.93
N SER A 138 11.15 0.03 -28.41
CA SER A 138 11.00 0.78 -29.66
C SER A 138 12.14 0.48 -30.62
N VAL A 139 11.80 0.21 -31.88
CA VAL A 139 12.78 0.02 -32.96
C VAL A 139 13.31 1.37 -33.47
N PHE A 140 12.59 2.48 -33.20
CA PHE A 140 12.92 3.81 -33.70
C PHE A 140 13.73 4.62 -32.68
N VAL A 141 14.86 5.17 -33.11
CA VAL A 141 15.79 5.94 -32.27
C VAL A 141 15.16 7.22 -31.75
N GLU A 142 14.36 7.89 -32.58
CA GLU A 142 13.64 9.14 -32.25
C GLU A 142 12.61 8.91 -31.15
N ALA A 143 11.89 7.77 -31.17
CA ALA A 143 10.95 7.39 -30.13
C ALA A 143 11.68 7.12 -28.81
N LYS A 144 12.84 6.45 -28.82
CA LYS A 144 13.66 6.27 -27.60
C LYS A 144 14.11 7.60 -27.02
N ALA A 145 14.53 8.54 -27.86
CA ALA A 145 14.96 9.87 -27.42
C ALA A 145 13.79 10.66 -26.79
N TYR A 146 12.60 10.58 -27.38
CA TYR A 146 11.39 11.20 -26.85
C TYR A 146 10.97 10.61 -25.49
N TYR A 147 10.96 9.29 -25.33
CA TYR A 147 10.62 8.68 -24.04
C TYR A 147 11.66 9.00 -22.95
N ARG A 148 12.95 9.05 -23.27
CA ARG A 148 13.98 9.50 -22.32
C ARG A 148 13.77 10.94 -21.87
N SER A 149 13.27 11.82 -22.75
CA SER A 149 12.98 13.21 -22.37
C SER A 149 11.74 13.36 -21.48
N LEU A 150 10.94 12.29 -21.32
CA LEU A 150 9.75 12.28 -20.48
C LEU A 150 9.99 11.73 -19.07
N ALA A 151 11.18 11.21 -18.77
CA ALA A 151 11.48 10.61 -17.46
C ALA A 151 11.19 11.57 -16.30
N ASP A 152 11.69 12.80 -16.37
CA ASP A 152 11.43 13.82 -15.34
C ASP A 152 9.94 14.14 -15.19
N ALA A 153 9.19 14.17 -16.29
CA ALA A 153 7.75 14.44 -16.28
C ALA A 153 6.96 13.27 -15.69
N VAL A 154 7.40 12.03 -15.92
CA VAL A 154 6.85 10.82 -15.31
C VAL A 154 7.10 10.83 -13.81
N ASP A 155 8.31 11.13 -13.38
CA ASP A 155 8.67 11.20 -11.96
C ASP A 155 7.86 12.26 -11.22
N GLU A 156 7.71 13.45 -11.83
CA GLU A 156 6.87 14.52 -11.30
C GLU A 156 5.39 14.10 -11.21
N PHE A 157 4.86 13.44 -12.24
CA PHE A 157 3.47 12.99 -12.26
C PHE A 157 3.22 11.88 -11.23
N ALA A 158 4.11 10.90 -11.13
CA ALA A 158 4.06 9.85 -10.11
C ALA A 158 4.11 10.45 -8.69
N ALA A 159 4.98 11.45 -8.45
CA ALA A 159 5.04 12.16 -7.19
C ALA A 159 3.75 12.95 -6.88
N GLN A 160 3.05 13.50 -7.88
CA GLN A 160 1.75 14.13 -7.70
C GLN A 160 0.67 13.12 -7.33
N LEU A 161 0.65 11.95 -7.98
CA LEU A 161 -0.30 10.87 -7.67
C LEU A 161 -0.14 10.39 -6.22
N ARG A 162 1.09 10.23 -5.73
CA ARG A 162 1.37 9.86 -4.32
C ARG A 162 0.87 10.88 -3.30
N LYS A 163 0.74 12.15 -3.68
CA LYS A 163 0.18 13.22 -2.83
C LYS A 163 -1.34 13.31 -2.91
N GLY A 164 -2.00 12.40 -3.63
CA GLY A 164 -3.45 12.44 -3.86
C GLY A 164 -3.87 13.39 -4.99
N GLY A 165 -2.95 13.77 -5.87
CA GLY A 165 -3.28 14.51 -7.09
C GLY A 165 -4.25 13.73 -7.99
N ALA A 166 -5.12 14.44 -8.68
CA ALA A 166 -6.00 13.84 -9.68
C ALA A 166 -5.20 13.40 -10.92
N ALA A 167 -5.56 12.27 -11.50
CA ALA A 167 -5.07 11.81 -12.79
C ALA A 167 -5.80 12.51 -13.95
#